data_AF-A0A6L5ZTA1-F1
#
_entry.id   AF-A0A6L5ZTA1-F1
#
_cell.length_a   1.000
_cell.length_b   1.000
_cell.length_c   1.000
_cell.angle_alpha   90.00
_cell.angle_beta   90.00
_cell.angle_gamma   90.00
#
_symmetry.space_group_name_H-M   'P 1'
#
loop_
_entity.id
_entity.type
_entity.pdbx_description
1 polymer ?
#
loop_
_entity_poly.entity_id
_entity_poly.type
_entity_poly.pdbx_seq_one_letter_code
_entity_poly.pdbx_strand_id
1 'polypeptide(L)'
;MRKGSIRLIAAASVIALALTGCSSSSDDAANTDTQFEIFTWWASGGEAAGLQGMIDVYTAQNPNTEFINAAVAGGAGVNAKAV
;
A
#
# COMPACT_ATOMS: atom_id res chain seq x y z
N MET A 1 1.12 -50.19 13.60
CA MET A 1 1.00 -49.08 14.58
C MET A 1 1.54 -47.74 14.05
N ARG A 2 2.65 -47.68 13.28
CA ARG A 2 3.30 -46.41 12.85
C ARG A 2 2.60 -45.62 11.73
N LYS A 3 1.76 -46.26 10.90
CA LYS A 3 1.06 -45.61 9.76
C LYS A 3 -0.13 -44.73 10.18
N GLY A 4 -0.79 -45.05 11.29
CA GLY A 4 -1.90 -44.25 11.84
C GLY A 4 -1.41 -42.94 12.47
N SER A 5 -0.27 -43.01 13.17
CA SER A 5 0.39 -41.86 13.80
C SER A 5 0.85 -40.82 12.77
N ILE A 6 1.37 -41.26 11.61
CA ILE A 6 1.83 -40.36 10.54
C ILE A 6 0.67 -39.59 9.90
N ARG A 7 -0.51 -40.22 9.75
CA ARG A 7 -1.70 -39.55 9.19
C ARG A 7 -2.31 -38.53 10.14
N LEU A 8 -2.27 -38.79 11.45
CA LEU A 8 -2.73 -37.86 12.47
C LEU A 8 -1.83 -36.62 12.58
N ILE A 9 -0.51 -36.79 12.46
CA ILE A 9 0.43 -35.66 12.50
C ILE A 9 0.26 -34.77 11.26
N ALA A 10 0.11 -35.34 10.07
CA ALA A 10 -0.09 -34.58 8.83
C ALA A 10 -1.40 -33.75 8.84
N ALA A 11 -2.47 -34.29 9.40
CA ALA A 11 -3.74 -33.58 9.53
C ALA A 11 -3.67 -32.41 10.53
N ALA A 12 -2.94 -32.58 11.63
CA ALA A 12 -2.76 -31.53 12.64
C ALA A 12 -1.94 -30.33 12.11
N SER A 13 -0.94 -30.57 11.25
CA SER A 13 -0.14 -29.51 10.64
C SER A 13 -0.92 -28.62 9.66
N VAL A 14 -1.91 -29.16 8.94
CA VAL A 14 -2.74 -28.37 8.00
C VAL A 14 -3.70 -27.45 8.75
N ILE A 15 -4.22 -27.89 9.89
CA ILE A 15 -5.11 -27.09 10.73
C ILE A 15 -4.33 -25.94 11.38
N ALA A 16 -3.09 -26.19 11.85
CA ALA A 16 -2.26 -25.14 12.46
C ALA A 16 -1.94 -23.98 11.49
N LEU A 17 -1.73 -24.26 10.19
CA LEU A 17 -1.51 -23.20 9.19
C LEU A 17 -2.79 -22.40 8.88
N ALA A 18 -3.98 -22.98 9.06
CA ALA A 18 -5.24 -22.31 8.79
C ALA A 18 -5.61 -21.27 9.88
N LEU A 19 -5.11 -21.43 11.12
CA LEU A 19 -5.44 -20.53 12.23
C LEU A 19 -4.53 -19.30 12.34
N THR A 20 -3.40 -19.24 11.63
CA THR A 20 -2.46 -18.10 11.72
C THR A 20 -2.86 -16.90 10.84
N GLY A 21 -3.93 -17.02 10.05
CA GLY A 21 -4.37 -15.99 9.09
C GLY A 21 -5.25 -14.88 9.66
N CYS A 22 -5.68 -14.96 10.92
CA CYS A 22 -6.53 -13.94 11.54
C CYS A 22 -5.78 -13.16 12.64
N SER A 23 -4.86 -12.28 12.25
CA SER A 23 -4.51 -11.11 13.07
C SER A 23 -5.06 -9.85 12.38
N SER A 24 -6.37 -9.65 12.46
CA SER A 24 -6.98 -8.35 12.13
C SER A 24 -7.01 -7.53 13.42
N SER A 25 -5.90 -6.88 13.75
CA SER A 25 -5.92 -5.72 14.64
C SER A 25 -6.47 -4.56 13.82
N SER A 26 -7.79 -4.40 13.87
CA SER A 26 -8.49 -3.21 13.38
C SER A 26 -8.30 -2.09 14.40
N ASP A 27 -7.12 -1.45 14.36
CA ASP A 27 -6.93 -0.12 14.93
C ASP A 27 -7.35 0.91 13.86
N ASP A 28 -8.65 1.08 13.69
CA ASP A 28 -9.23 2.20 12.95
C ASP A 28 -9.10 3.48 13.80
N ALA A 29 -7.87 3.98 13.91
CA ALA A 29 -7.65 5.38 14.21
C ALA A 29 -8.09 6.17 12.95
N ALA A 30 -9.38 6.49 12.90
CA ALA A 30 -9.97 7.30 11.85
C ALA A 30 -9.33 8.69 11.84
N ASN A 31 -8.22 8.82 11.11
CA ASN A 31 -7.72 10.10 10.66
C ASN A 31 -8.67 10.53 9.54
N THR A 32 -9.64 11.38 9.86
CA THR A 32 -10.72 11.78 8.95
C THR A 32 -10.28 12.77 7.87
N ASP A 33 -9.00 13.17 7.87
CA ASP A 33 -8.39 14.04 6.88
C ASP A 33 -7.12 13.37 6.32
N THR A 34 -7.28 12.25 5.60
CA THR A 34 -6.15 11.65 4.89
C THR A 34 -5.88 12.47 3.62
N GLN A 35 -4.85 13.32 3.67
CA GLN A 35 -4.26 13.95 2.49
C GLN A 35 -2.96 13.22 2.15
N PHE A 36 -2.77 12.91 0.86
CA PHE A 36 -1.53 12.37 0.31
C PHE A 36 -0.93 13.39 -0.65
N GLU A 37 0.13 14.06 -0.23
CA GLU A 37 0.85 15.03 -1.06
C GLU A 37 2.15 14.43 -1.62
N ILE A 38 2.35 14.59 -2.93
CA ILE A 38 3.59 14.19 -3.62
C ILE A 38 4.32 15.42 -4.17
N PHE A 39 5.59 15.54 -3.82
CA PHE A 39 6.52 16.52 -4.39
C PHE A 39 7.37 15.83 -5.47
N THR A 40 7.30 16.33 -6.70
CA THR A 40 7.99 15.70 -7.85
C THR A 40 8.40 16.72 -8.90
N TRP A 41 9.31 16.31 -9.80
CA TRP A 41 9.70 17.07 -10.99
C TRP A 41 9.06 16.53 -12.27
N TRP A 42 8.19 15.52 -12.17
CA TRP A 42 7.47 14.89 -13.29
C TRP A 42 6.28 15.74 -13.76
N ALA A 43 6.57 16.98 -14.15
CA ALA A 43 5.57 17.99 -14.48
C ALA A 43 5.19 18.03 -15.98
N SER A 44 5.88 17.29 -16.86
CA SER A 44 5.61 17.32 -18.30
C SER A 44 5.94 16.00 -19.01
N GLY A 45 5.55 15.90 -20.28
CA GLY A 45 5.85 14.78 -21.16
C GLY A 45 5.30 13.43 -20.67
N GLY A 46 6.03 12.36 -20.98
CA GLY A 46 5.65 11.00 -20.57
C GLY A 46 5.69 10.78 -19.06
N GLU A 47 6.52 11.55 -18.33
CA GLU A 47 6.62 11.46 -16.88
C GLU A 47 5.34 11.97 -16.20
N ALA A 48 4.77 13.08 -16.68
CA ALA A 48 3.47 13.56 -16.20
C ALA A 48 2.34 12.58 -16.51
N ALA A 49 2.35 11.95 -17.70
CA ALA A 49 1.36 10.93 -18.04
C ALA A 49 1.46 9.69 -17.14
N GLY A 50 2.68 9.25 -16.81
CA GLY A 50 2.91 8.17 -15.85
C GLY A 50 2.44 8.54 -14.44
N LEU A 51 2.72 9.77 -13.99
CA LEU A 51 2.23 10.29 -12.71
C LEU A 51 0.70 10.27 -12.65
N GLN A 52 0.03 10.72 -13.71
CA GLN A 52 -1.43 10.69 -13.78
C GLN A 52 -1.97 9.26 -13.64
N GLY A 53 -1.37 8.28 -14.32
CA GLY A 53 -1.79 6.88 -14.18
C GLY A 53 -1.65 6.34 -12.76
N MET A 54 -0.62 6.74 -12.02
CA MET A 54 -0.48 6.37 -10.60
C MET A 54 -1.54 7.05 -9.73
N ILE A 55 -1.86 8.33 -10.00
CA ILE A 55 -2.91 9.07 -9.30
C ILE A 55 -4.27 8.38 -9.50
N ASP A 56 -4.58 7.95 -10.72
CA ASP A 56 -5.85 7.30 -11.04
C ASP A 56 -6.02 5.99 -10.27
N VAL A 57 -4.97 5.15 -10.23
CA VAL A 57 -4.97 3.89 -9.46
C VAL A 57 -5.09 4.16 -7.96
N TYR A 58 -4.35 5.15 -7.45
CA TYR A 58 -4.39 5.50 -6.03
C TYR A 58 -5.77 5.98 -5.60
N THR A 59 -6.37 6.90 -6.38
CA THR A 59 -7.69 7.47 -6.10
C THR A 59 -8.78 6.40 -6.13
N ALA A 60 -8.68 5.44 -7.06
CA ALA A 60 -9.60 4.31 -7.12
C ALA A 60 -9.51 3.40 -5.89
N GLN A 61 -8.31 3.24 -5.32
CA GLN A 61 -8.07 2.37 -4.15
C GLN A 61 -8.29 3.09 -2.82
N ASN A 62 -8.17 4.41 -2.79
CA ASN A 62 -8.22 5.24 -1.58
C ASN A 62 -9.23 6.39 -1.75
N PRO A 63 -10.53 6.11 -1.95
CA PRO A 63 -11.54 7.12 -2.29
C PRO A 63 -11.77 8.16 -1.20
N ASN A 64 -11.38 7.87 0.04
CA ASN A 64 -11.51 8.78 1.18
C ASN A 64 -10.24 9.64 1.40
N THR A 65 -9.23 9.51 0.55
CA THR A 65 -7.95 10.23 0.68
C THR A 65 -7.78 11.22 -0.47
N GLU A 66 -7.58 12.49 -0.14
CA GLU A 66 -7.31 13.54 -1.13
C GLU A 66 -5.87 13.41 -1.63
N PHE A 67 -5.69 13.35 -2.96
CA PHE A 67 -4.37 13.34 -3.58
C PHE A 67 -3.96 14.76 -3.99
N ILE A 68 -2.83 15.24 -3.49
CA ILE A 68 -2.27 16.56 -3.81
C ILE A 68 -1.01 16.37 -4.64
N ASN A 69 -1.04 16.87 -5.88
CA ASN A 69 0.10 16.84 -6.79
C ASN A 69 0.86 18.17 -6.73
N ALA A 70 1.97 18.22 -6.00
CA ALA A 70 2.87 19.36 -5.89
C ALA A 70 4.05 19.25 -6.89
N ALA A 71 3.78 18.82 -8.13
CA ALA A 71 4.78 18.75 -9.18
C ALA A 71 5.26 20.15 -9.61
N VAL A 72 6.57 20.36 -9.64
CA VAL A 72 7.19 21.60 -10.13
C VAL A 72 8.08 21.29 -11.33
N ALA A 73 7.97 22.09 -12.39
CA ALA A 73 8.88 22.02 -13.51
C ALA A 73 10.30 22.46 -13.07
N GLY A 74 11.19 21.49 -12.90
CA GLY A 74 12.58 21.71 -12.47
C GLY A 74 13.16 20.41 -11.88
N GLY A 75 14.26 19.92 -12.45
CA GLY A 75 14.77 18.56 -12.20
C GLY A 75 15.00 18.21 -10.72
N ALA A 76 14.93 16.90 -10.45
CA ALA A 76 15.19 16.16 -9.20
C ALA A 76 15.81 16.94 -8.02
N GLY A 77 15.01 17.79 -7.36
CA GLY A 77 15.32 18.29 -6.01
C GLY A 77 15.71 19.76 -5.88
N VAL A 78 15.63 20.59 -6.92
CA VAL A 78 15.97 22.03 -6.77
C VAL A 78 15.03 22.79 -5.81
N ASN A 79 13.81 22.29 -5.60
CA ASN A 79 12.81 22.86 -4.69
C ASN A 79 12.51 21.97 -3.46
N ALA A 80 13.09 20.76 -3.37
CA ALA A 80 12.84 19.87 -2.24
C ALA A 80 13.70 20.30 -1.05
N LYS A 81 13.07 20.77 0.03
CA LYS A 81 13.75 21.03 1.31
C LYS A 81 13.44 19.88 2.27
N ALA A 82 14.47 19.22 2.79
CA ALA A 82 14.33 18.33 3.93
C ALA A 82 13.99 19.17 5.18
N VAL A 83 13.05 18.70 5.99
CA VAL A 83 12.74 19.27 7.32
C VAL A 83 13.67 18.70 8.38
#